data_AF-M5CCH3-F1
#
_entry.id   AF-M5CCH3-F1
#
_cell.length_a   1.000
_cell.length_b   1.000
_cell.length_c   1.000
_cell.angle_alpha   90.00
_cell.angle_beta   90.00
_cell.angle_gamma   90.00
#
_symmetry.space_group_name_H-M   'P 1'
#
loop_
_entity.id
_entity.type
_entity.pdbx_description
1 polymer ?
#
loop_
_entity_poly.entity_id
_entity_poly.type
_entity_poly.pdbx_seq_one_letter_code
_entity_poly.pdbx_strand_id
1 'polypeptide(L)'
;MSVTAHFINEQGALVNHLIAFRKINGHHTGANIGHTLFEVLQESGIADKIGYITLDNASNNNTLMQELADLLHAYGTKFNPANNRVRCFPHVINLAVQTILKELVNTAAEFQADAPGLPISDDVVDVTRRGEALKADYLSYTCND
;
A
#
# COMPACT_ATOMS: atom_id res chain seq x y z
N MET A 1 1.67 -6.40 -11.52
CA MET A 1 0.36 -6.09 -10.93
C MET A 1 -0.40 -7.39 -10.68
N SER A 2 -0.91 -7.54 -9.47
CA SER A 2 -1.88 -8.58 -9.13
C SER A 2 -3.20 -7.89 -8.80
N VAL A 3 -4.31 -8.41 -9.29
CA VAL A 3 -5.65 -7.87 -9.01
C VAL A 3 -6.54 -9.01 -8.55
N THR A 4 -7.09 -8.87 -7.34
CA THR A 4 -8.03 -9.83 -6.76
C THR A 4 -9.37 -9.13 -6.60
N ALA A 5 -10.42 -9.71 -7.17
CA ALA A 5 -11.79 -9.28 -6.96
C ALA A 5 -12.34 -9.95 -5.70
N HIS A 6 -13.02 -9.15 -4.88
CA HIS A 6 -13.70 -9.59 -3.67
C HIS A 6 -15.18 -9.22 -3.80
N PHE A 7 -16.08 -10.20 -3.78
CA PHE A 7 -17.51 -9.95 -3.97
C PHE A 7 -18.37 -11.02 -3.28
N ILE A 8 -19.65 -10.71 -3.08
CA ILE A 8 -20.65 -11.65 -2.60
C ILE A 8 -21.35 -12.26 -3.82
N ASN A 9 -21.35 -13.59 -3.92
CA ASN A 9 -22.03 -14.29 -5.02
C ASN A 9 -23.55 -14.44 -4.76
N GLU A 10 -24.26 -15.05 -5.71
CA GLU A 10 -25.72 -15.26 -5.63
C GLU A 10 -26.14 -16.12 -4.43
N GLN A 11 -25.22 -16.94 -3.88
CA GLN A 11 -25.44 -17.77 -2.71
C GLN A 11 -25.17 -17.03 -1.39
N GLY A 12 -24.84 -15.74 -1.46
CA GLY A 12 -24.49 -14.93 -0.28
C GLY A 12 -23.09 -15.21 0.29
N ALA A 13 -22.24 -15.94 -0.44
CA ALA A 13 -20.91 -16.30 0.00
C ALA A 13 -19.86 -15.27 -0.48
N LEU A 14 -18.90 -14.96 0.38
CA LEU A 14 -17.72 -14.17 0.03
C LEU A 14 -16.80 -14.97 -0.90
N VAL A 15 -16.53 -14.42 -2.06
CA VAL A 15 -15.62 -14.96 -3.06
C VAL A 15 -14.40 -14.05 -3.19
N ASN A 16 -13.22 -14.67 -3.20
CA ASN A 16 -11.96 -14.02 -3.51
C ASN A 16 -11.43 -14.64 -4.80
N HIS A 17 -11.30 -13.85 -5.87
CA HIS A 17 -10.92 -14.37 -7.18
C HIS A 17 -9.77 -13.54 -7.77
N LEU A 18 -8.65 -14.21 -8.08
CA LEU A 18 -7.53 -13.59 -8.76
C LEU A 18 -7.90 -13.37 -10.23
N ILE A 19 -8.16 -12.12 -10.63
CA ILE A 19 -8.60 -11.78 -11.98
C ILE A 19 -7.44 -11.39 -12.90
N ALA A 20 -6.31 -10.97 -12.34
CA ALA A 20 -5.11 -10.72 -13.13
C ALA A 20 -3.84 -10.92 -12.31
N PHE A 21 -2.82 -11.44 -13.00
CA PHE A 21 -1.44 -11.45 -12.53
C PHE A 21 -0.53 -11.16 -13.72
N ARG A 22 -0.22 -9.89 -13.96
CA ARG A 22 0.52 -9.46 -15.14
C ARG A 22 1.67 -8.50 -14.84
N LYS A 23 2.71 -8.58 -15.67
CA LYS A 23 3.82 -7.63 -15.64
C LYS A 23 3.34 -6.27 -16.15
N ILE A 24 3.68 -5.20 -15.43
CA ILE A 24 3.48 -3.83 -15.92
C ILE A 24 4.67 -3.49 -16.81
N ASN A 25 4.41 -3.03 -18.03
CA ASN A 25 5.44 -2.61 -18.96
C ASN A 25 5.63 -1.09 -18.87
N GLY A 26 6.87 -0.62 -19.08
CA GLY A 26 7.20 0.81 -18.97
C GLY A 26 7.38 1.29 -17.52
N HIS A 27 7.25 2.59 -17.31
CA HIS A 27 7.43 3.22 -15.99
C HIS A 27 6.26 2.89 -15.07
N HIS A 28 6.54 2.61 -13.80
CA HIS A 28 5.53 2.34 -12.77
C HIS A 28 4.90 3.64 -12.22
N THR A 29 4.48 4.53 -13.12
CA THR A 29 3.74 5.74 -12.74
C THR A 29 2.30 5.35 -12.37
N GLY A 30 1.66 6.12 -11.47
CA GLY A 30 0.28 5.85 -11.09
C GLY A 30 -0.66 5.80 -12.30
N ALA A 31 -0.48 6.69 -13.28
CA ALA A 31 -1.27 6.67 -14.52
C ALA A 31 -1.13 5.35 -15.31
N ASN A 32 0.10 4.85 -15.52
CA ASN A 32 0.29 3.58 -16.23
C ASN A 32 -0.34 2.40 -15.48
N ILE A 33 -0.23 2.40 -14.15
CA ILE A 33 -0.86 1.39 -13.28
C ILE A 33 -2.40 1.52 -13.37
N GLY A 34 -2.94 2.74 -13.36
CA GLY A 34 -4.38 3.01 -13.48
C GLY A 34 -4.96 2.52 -14.80
N HIS A 35 -4.28 2.82 -15.91
CA HIS A 35 -4.64 2.31 -17.24
C HIS A 35 -4.59 0.77 -17.30
N THR A 36 -3.49 0.17 -16.82
CA THR A 36 -3.34 -1.29 -16.79
C THR A 36 -4.43 -1.96 -15.95
N LEU A 37 -4.83 -1.34 -14.83
CA LEU A 37 -5.92 -1.82 -14.00
C LEU A 37 -7.25 -1.72 -14.73
N PHE A 38 -7.54 -0.59 -15.38
CA PHE A 38 -8.77 -0.43 -16.17
C PHE A 38 -8.91 -1.50 -17.26
N GLU A 39 -7.83 -1.83 -17.98
CA GLU A 39 -7.81 -2.95 -18.93
C GLU A 39 -8.20 -4.27 -18.26
N VAL A 40 -7.73 -4.56 -17.03
CA VAL A 40 -8.08 -5.80 -16.31
C VAL A 40 -9.59 -5.84 -16.10
N LEU A 41 -10.15 -4.71 -15.67
CA LEU A 41 -11.58 -4.61 -15.35
C LEU A 41 -12.45 -4.77 -16.61
N GLN A 42 -11.99 -4.24 -17.74
CA GLN A 42 -12.64 -4.42 -19.04
C GLN A 42 -12.57 -5.87 -19.52
N GLU A 43 -11.38 -6.48 -19.51
CA GLU A 43 -11.17 -7.89 -19.87
C GLU A 43 -12.02 -8.83 -19.01
N SER A 44 -12.20 -8.48 -17.74
CA SER A 44 -13.00 -9.25 -16.78
C SER A 44 -14.51 -8.98 -16.88
N GLY A 45 -14.95 -7.98 -17.66
CA GLY A 45 -16.36 -7.62 -17.79
C GLY A 45 -16.99 -7.05 -16.51
N ILE A 46 -16.19 -6.39 -15.67
CA ILE A 46 -16.61 -5.84 -14.37
C ILE A 46 -16.33 -4.35 -14.23
N ALA A 47 -15.92 -3.66 -15.30
CA ALA A 47 -15.62 -2.23 -15.27
C ALA A 47 -16.81 -1.40 -14.76
N ASP A 48 -18.04 -1.83 -14.99
CA ASP A 48 -19.29 -1.21 -14.53
C ASP A 48 -19.74 -1.64 -13.12
N LYS A 49 -19.01 -2.54 -12.47
CA LYS A 49 -19.40 -3.21 -11.20
C LYS A 49 -18.46 -2.89 -10.04
N ILE A 50 -17.60 -1.89 -10.19
CA ILE A 50 -16.60 -1.54 -9.18
C ILE A 50 -17.24 -0.76 -8.03
N GLY A 51 -17.21 -1.35 -6.84
CA GLY A 51 -17.57 -0.68 -5.59
C GLY A 51 -16.38 0.05 -4.96
N TYR A 52 -15.37 -0.68 -4.53
CA TYR A 52 -14.21 -0.13 -3.83
C TYR A 52 -12.91 -0.79 -4.30
N ILE A 53 -11.81 -0.05 -4.19
CA ILE A 53 -10.47 -0.52 -4.51
C ILE A 53 -9.59 -0.36 -3.28
N THR A 54 -8.94 -1.45 -2.88
CA THR A 54 -7.98 -1.45 -1.77
C THR A 54 -6.56 -1.37 -2.32
N LEU A 55 -5.80 -0.35 -1.91
CA LEU A 55 -4.40 -0.15 -2.30
C LEU A 55 -3.57 0.20 -1.08
N ASP A 56 -2.25 0.03 -1.16
CA ASP A 56 -1.36 0.56 -0.13
C ASP A 56 -1.39 2.11 -0.10
N ASN A 57 -0.75 2.69 0.90
CA ASN A 57 -0.80 4.13 1.15
C ASN A 57 0.33 4.90 0.45
N ALA A 58 0.86 4.36 -0.66
CA ALA A 58 1.86 5.06 -1.47
C ALA A 58 1.25 6.27 -2.22
N SER A 59 2.10 7.25 -2.51
CA SER A 59 1.73 8.51 -3.18
C SER A 59 1.22 8.26 -4.61
N ASN A 60 1.85 7.32 -5.31
CA ASN A 60 1.52 6.91 -6.68
C ASN A 60 0.10 6.34 -6.82
N ASN A 61 -0.48 5.80 -5.76
CA ASN A 61 -1.87 5.32 -5.78
C ASN A 61 -2.88 6.46 -5.82
N ASN A 62 -2.49 7.69 -5.48
CA ASN A 62 -3.35 8.87 -5.68
C ASN A 62 -3.54 9.13 -7.18
N THR A 63 -2.45 9.15 -7.94
CA THR A 63 -2.49 9.40 -9.39
C THR A 63 -3.09 8.22 -10.15
N LEU A 64 -2.88 6.99 -9.68
CA LEU A 64 -3.58 5.79 -10.17
C LEU A 64 -5.09 5.92 -10.05
N MET A 65 -5.59 6.25 -8.86
CA MET A 65 -7.03 6.33 -8.62
C MET A 65 -7.67 7.44 -9.45
N GLN A 66 -6.95 8.55 -9.67
CA GLN A 66 -7.43 9.63 -10.53
C GLN A 66 -7.54 9.17 -12.00
N GLU A 67 -6.48 8.58 -12.53
CA GLU A 67 -6.48 8.03 -13.90
C GLU A 67 -7.62 7.02 -14.09
N LEU A 68 -7.79 6.11 -13.12
CA LEU A 68 -8.85 5.11 -13.18
C LEU A 68 -10.24 5.75 -13.14
N ALA A 69 -10.43 6.81 -12.36
CA ALA A 69 -11.70 7.53 -12.32
C ALA A 69 -12.03 8.13 -13.69
N ASP A 70 -11.06 8.78 -14.33
CA ASP A 70 -11.25 9.40 -15.65
C ASP A 70 -11.62 8.35 -16.71
N LEU A 71 -10.95 7.19 -16.70
CA LEU A 71 -11.24 6.06 -17.60
C LEU A 71 -12.62 5.43 -17.33
N LEU A 72 -12.98 5.23 -16.06
CA LEU A 72 -14.30 4.70 -15.69
C LEU A 72 -15.43 5.68 -16.04
N HIS A 73 -15.22 6.99 -15.89
CA HIS A 73 -16.19 8.00 -16.30
C HIS A 73 -16.40 7.98 -17.81
N ALA A 74 -15.31 7.88 -18.59
CA ALA A 74 -15.39 7.72 -20.04
C ALA A 74 -16.12 6.42 -20.45
N TYR A 75 -16.01 5.36 -19.64
CA TYR A 75 -16.75 4.11 -19.79
C TYR A 75 -18.22 4.20 -19.32
N GLY A 76 -18.65 5.33 -18.75
CA GLY A 76 -20.01 5.52 -18.23
C GLY A 76 -20.24 5.00 -16.81
N THR A 77 -19.17 4.65 -16.09
CA THR A 77 -19.22 4.16 -14.72
C THR A 77 -18.96 5.29 -13.72
N LYS A 78 -19.83 5.42 -12.71
CA LYS A 78 -19.62 6.39 -11.63
C LYS A 78 -18.55 5.88 -10.67
N PHE A 79 -17.48 6.65 -10.50
CA PHE A 79 -16.39 6.31 -9.61
C PHE A 79 -15.78 7.56 -9.00
N ASN A 80 -15.58 7.61 -7.68
CA ASN A 80 -14.96 8.72 -6.99
C ASN A 80 -13.60 8.27 -6.42
N PRO A 81 -12.47 8.84 -6.88
CA PRO A 81 -11.14 8.36 -6.48
C PRO A 81 -10.87 8.50 -4.98
N ALA A 82 -11.52 9.44 -4.29
CA ALA A 82 -11.39 9.61 -2.85
C ALA A 82 -12.32 8.66 -2.06
N ASN A 83 -13.58 8.55 -2.47
CA ASN A 83 -14.58 7.79 -1.72
C ASN A 83 -14.60 6.28 -2.03
N ASN A 84 -14.10 5.88 -3.20
CA ASN A 84 -14.01 4.47 -3.60
C ASN A 84 -12.64 3.85 -3.29
N ARG A 85 -11.74 4.58 -2.61
CA ARG A 85 -10.45 4.05 -2.14
C ARG A 85 -10.53 3.58 -0.70
N VAL A 86 -10.08 2.36 -0.46
CA VAL A 86 -9.77 1.84 0.88
C VAL A 86 -8.25 1.74 1.01
N ARG A 87 -7.69 2.28 2.10
CA ARG A 87 -6.26 2.13 2.39
C ARG A 87 -5.99 0.77 3.01
N CYS A 88 -4.91 0.12 2.61
CA CYS A 88 -4.48 -1.16 3.15
C CYS A 88 -4.18 -1.05 4.66
N PHE A 89 -5.01 -1.68 5.50
CA PHE A 89 -4.88 -1.63 6.95
C PHE A 89 -3.51 -2.15 7.44
N PRO A 90 -3.01 -3.33 7.00
CA PRO A 90 -1.66 -3.79 7.35
C PRO A 90 -0.56 -2.77 7.03
N HIS A 91 -0.68 -2.06 5.90
CA HIS A 91 0.31 -1.07 5.51
C HIS A 91 0.29 0.15 6.45
N VAL A 92 -0.90 0.61 6.88
CA VAL A 92 -1.03 1.68 7.88
C VAL A 92 -0.39 1.28 9.21
N ILE A 93 -0.63 0.05 9.68
CA ILE A 93 -0.01 -0.47 10.90
C ILE A 93 1.51 -0.53 10.76
N ASN A 94 2.01 -1.02 9.63
CA ASN A 94 3.44 -1.05 9.36
C ASN A 94 4.06 0.36 9.42
N LEU A 95 3.43 1.37 8.82
CA LEU A 95 3.90 2.76 8.92
C LEU A 95 3.93 3.26 10.37
N ALA A 96 2.90 2.97 11.17
CA ALA A 96 2.86 3.35 12.58
C ALA A 96 4.00 2.69 13.38
N VAL A 97 4.20 1.39 13.20
CA VAL A 97 5.28 0.64 13.86
C VAL A 97 6.65 1.17 13.46
N GLN A 98 6.87 1.46 12.18
CA GLN A 98 8.13 2.03 11.71
C GLN A 98 8.42 3.40 12.33
N THR A 99 7.41 4.26 12.47
CA THR A 99 7.56 5.55 13.16
C THR A 99 7.91 5.36 14.62
N ILE A 100 7.21 4.48 15.33
CA ILE A 100 7.50 4.18 16.74
C ILE A 100 8.93 3.65 16.91
N LEU A 101 9.36 2.70 16.08
CA LEU A 101 10.70 2.14 16.15
C LEU A 101 11.77 3.20 15.90
N LYS A 102 11.55 4.14 14.96
CA LYS A 102 12.48 5.25 14.72
C LYS A 102 12.60 6.16 15.93
N GLU A 103 11.48 6.53 16.56
CA GLU A 103 11.50 7.42 17.72
C GLU A 103 12.08 6.73 18.97
N LEU A 104 11.83 5.44 19.16
CA LEU A 104 12.43 4.69 20.27
C LEU A 104 13.96 4.72 20.26
N VAL A 105 14.57 4.64 19.07
CA VAL A 105 16.03 4.75 18.92
C VAL A 105 16.53 6.14 19.32
N ASN A 106 15.84 7.19 18.87
CA ASN A 106 16.19 8.58 19.23
C ASN A 106 16.09 8.79 20.74
N THR A 107 14.97 8.39 21.36
CA THR A 107 14.75 8.53 22.80
C THR A 107 15.75 7.72 23.62
N ALA A 108 16.13 6.53 23.17
CA ALA A 108 17.16 5.72 23.84
C ALA A 108 18.54 6.39 23.80
N ALA A 109 18.90 7.01 22.67
CA ALA A 109 20.15 7.76 22.54
C ALA A 109 20.18 9.01 23.45
N GLU A 110 19.07 9.76 23.52
CA GLU A 110 18.91 10.90 24.43
C GLU A 110 19.04 10.47 25.90
N PHE A 111 18.34 9.39 26.29
CA PHE A 111 18.43 8.85 27.64
C PHE A 111 19.86 8.44 28.02
N GLN A 112 20.61 7.85 27.10
CA GLN A 112 22.00 7.47 27.33
C GLN A 112 22.93 8.68 27.46
N ALA A 113 22.65 9.77 26.74
CA ALA A 113 23.39 11.02 26.86
C ALA A 113 23.16 11.70 28.22
N ASP A 114 21.92 11.66 28.73
CA ASP A 114 21.53 12.24 30.01
C ASP A 114 21.95 11.38 31.22
N ALA A 115 22.08 10.08 31.04
CA ALA A 115 22.49 9.12 32.07
C ALA A 115 23.68 8.25 31.60
N PRO A 116 24.89 8.85 31.45
CA PRO A 116 26.05 8.13 30.95
C PRO A 116 26.43 6.98 31.89
N GLY A 117 26.42 5.75 31.36
CA GLY A 117 26.83 4.54 32.08
C GLY A 117 25.69 3.64 32.54
N LEU A 118 24.42 3.99 32.30
CA LEU A 118 23.34 3.04 32.50
C LEU A 118 23.41 1.92 31.43
N PRO A 119 23.36 0.63 31.81
CA PRO A 119 23.38 -0.46 30.85
C PRO A 119 22.10 -0.44 30.02
N ILE A 120 22.23 -0.33 28.70
CA ILE A 120 21.16 -0.60 27.74
C ILE A 120 21.06 -2.12 27.61
N SER A 121 19.85 -2.68 27.72
CA SER A 121 19.68 -4.13 27.55
C SER A 121 20.00 -4.54 26.10
N ASP A 122 20.53 -5.75 25.93
CA ASP A 122 20.82 -6.30 24.60
C ASP A 122 19.59 -6.32 23.69
N ASP A 123 18.38 -6.42 24.28
CA ASP A 123 17.10 -6.35 23.56
C ASP A 123 16.89 -5.00 22.87
N VAL A 124 17.25 -3.88 23.53
CA VAL A 124 17.10 -2.54 22.95
C VAL A 124 18.12 -2.35 21.81
N VAL A 125 19.32 -2.90 21.96
CA VAL A 125 20.35 -2.88 20.91
C VAL A 125 19.92 -3.72 19.70
N ASP A 126 19.34 -4.90 19.92
CA ASP A 126 18.82 -5.76 18.84
C ASP A 126 17.63 -5.11 18.12
N VAL A 127 16.67 -4.54 18.86
CA VAL A 127 15.53 -3.81 18.28
C VAL A 127 15.99 -2.60 17.46
N THR A 128 17.00 -1.88 17.92
CA THR A 128 17.60 -0.74 17.21
C THR A 128 18.25 -1.20 15.91
N ARG A 129 19.11 -2.23 15.98
CA ARG A 129 19.81 -2.78 14.81
C ARG A 129 18.83 -3.38 13.79
N ARG A 130 17.79 -4.07 14.25
CA ARG A 130 16.70 -4.58 13.41
C ARG A 130 15.87 -3.45 12.80
N GLY A 131 15.60 -2.38 13.55
CA GLY A 131 14.91 -1.19 13.05
C GLY A 131 15.70 -0.49 11.93
N GLU A 132 17.01 -0.37 12.08
CA GLU A 132 17.90 0.16 11.04
C GLU A 132 17.99 -0.75 9.80
N ALA A 133 18.09 -2.07 9.99
CA ALA A 133 18.09 -3.04 8.91
C ALA A 133 16.75 -3.02 8.13
N LEU A 134 15.62 -2.95 8.85
CA LEU A 134 14.29 -2.81 8.25
C LEU A 134 14.16 -1.50 7.47
N LYS A 135 14.79 -0.41 7.93
CA LYS A 135 14.82 0.86 7.21
C LYS A 135 15.62 0.75 5.90
N ALA A 136 16.76 0.05 5.93
CA ALA A 136 17.60 -0.18 4.75
C ALA A 136 16.92 -1.09 3.71
N ASP A 137 16.32 -2.19 4.17
CA ASP A 137 15.57 -3.09 3.29
C ASP A 137 14.32 -2.40 2.73
N TYR A 138 13.55 -1.68 3.55
CA TYR A 138 12.34 -1.01 3.07
C TYR A 138 12.64 0.08 2.03
N LEU A 139 13.69 0.89 2.21
CA LEU A 139 14.13 1.87 1.20
C LEU A 139 14.55 1.23 -0.13
N SER A 140 14.94 -0.05 -0.11
CA SER A 140 15.27 -0.80 -1.33
C SER A 140 14.04 -1.38 -2.05
N TYR A 141 12.90 -1.54 -1.35
CA TYR A 141 11.66 -2.10 -1.90
C TYR A 141 10.58 -1.04 -2.18
N THR A 142 10.70 0.17 -1.63
CA THR A 142 9.88 1.30 -2.03
C THR A 142 10.44 1.89 -3.32
N CYS A 143 9.66 1.82 -4.41
CA CYS A 143 9.75 2.90 -5.41
C CYS A 143 9.57 4.20 -4.62
N ASN A 144 10.60 5.05 -4.56
CA ASN A 144 10.55 6.35 -3.86
C ASN A 144 9.20 7.03 -4.13
N ASP A 145 8.47 7.32 -3.05
CA ASP A 145 7.23 8.10 -3.08
C ASP A 145 7.42 9.50 -3.67
#